data_AF-A0A0M2UXV9-F1
#
_entry.id   AF-A0A0M2UXV9-F1
#
_cell.length_a   1.000
_cell.length_b   1.000
_cell.length_c   1.000
_cell.angle_alpha   90.00
_cell.angle_beta   90.00
_cell.angle_gamma   90.00
#
_symmetry.space_group_name_H-M   'P 1'
#
loop_
_entity.id
_entity.type
_entity.pdbx_description
1 polymer ?
#
loop_
_entity_poly.entity_id
_entity_poly.type
_entity_poly.pdbx_seq_one_letter_code
_entity_poly.pdbx_strand_id
1 'polypeptide(L)'
;MPEACTLQFLTRLDLKEKGRYPEPDFSLLFRSLLRRIATLGHLHCGLDFRSLDFGGLSHAAEKIGTVTSKLRREEAVRYSNRQRRRMPFGGLLGEITFAGDLSPFWPFMLLGEWMHVGKKTSFGLGRYFVKTAHGREGG
;
A
#
# COMPACT_ATOMS: atom_id res chain seq x y z
N MET A 1 6.55 -16.73 8.53
CA MET A 1 5.86 -15.51 8.07
C MET A 1 4.54 -15.40 8.80
N PRO A 2 4.00 -14.20 9.06
CA PRO A 2 2.74 -14.08 9.78
C PRO A 2 1.58 -14.57 8.91
N GLU A 3 0.61 -15.27 9.51
CA GLU A 3 -0.62 -15.73 8.83
C GLU A 3 -1.56 -14.57 8.48
N ALA A 4 -1.44 -13.47 9.23
CA ALA A 4 -2.15 -12.23 9.00
C ALA A 4 -1.29 -11.01 9.35
N CYS A 5 -1.50 -9.91 8.63
CA CYS A 5 -0.86 -8.64 8.93
C CYS A 5 -1.84 -7.48 8.81
N THR A 6 -1.62 -6.45 9.62
CA THR A 6 -2.40 -5.21 9.58
C THR A 6 -1.51 -4.08 9.09
N LEU A 7 -1.95 -3.38 8.05
CA LEU A 7 -1.36 -2.12 7.64
C LEU A 7 -2.05 -0.99 8.40
N GLN A 8 -1.31 -0.29 9.27
CA GLN A 8 -1.79 0.91 9.93
C GLN A 8 -1.26 2.14 9.18
N PHE A 9 -2.16 2.87 8.52
CA PHE A 9 -1.82 4.08 7.79
C PHE A 9 -1.64 5.26 8.75
N LEU A 10 -0.42 5.80 8.77
CA LEU A 10 -0.03 6.99 9.52
C LEU A 10 -0.38 8.28 8.77
N THR A 11 -0.48 8.19 7.44
CA THR A 11 -0.94 9.28 6.59
C THR A 11 -1.94 8.75 5.56
N ARG A 12 -2.80 9.65 5.04
CA ARG A 12 -3.88 9.28 4.11
C ARG A 12 -3.35 8.49 2.91
N LEU A 13 -4.00 7.38 2.62
CA LEU A 13 -3.80 6.54 1.44
C LEU A 13 -4.68 7.05 0.28
N ASP A 14 -4.05 7.43 -0.84
CA ASP A 14 -4.76 7.80 -2.06
C ASP A 14 -4.59 6.68 -3.11
N LEU A 15 -5.58 5.77 -3.18
CA LEU A 15 -5.66 4.73 -4.20
C LEU A 15 -6.78 5.05 -5.19
N LYS A 16 -6.38 5.20 -6.46
CA LYS A 16 -7.30 5.52 -7.56
C LYS A 16 -7.02 4.61 -8.74
N GLU A 17 -8.01 3.81 -9.11
CA GLU A 17 -7.98 2.91 -10.26
C GLU A 17 -9.04 3.34 -11.29
N LYS A 18 -8.65 3.46 -12.56
CA LYS A 18 -9.56 3.81 -13.68
C LYS A 18 -10.51 5.00 -13.39
N GLY A 19 -10.00 6.04 -12.73
CA GLY A 19 -10.79 7.23 -12.42
C GLY A 19 -11.60 7.16 -11.12
N ARG A 20 -11.70 5.99 -10.47
CA ARG A 20 -12.53 5.74 -9.28
C ARG A 20 -11.67 5.48 -8.04
N TYR A 21 -12.27 5.63 -6.86
CA TYR A 21 -11.67 5.27 -5.58
C TYR A 21 -12.34 4.00 -5.06
N PRO A 22 -11.83 2.81 -5.41
CA PRO A 22 -12.38 1.56 -4.91
C PRO A 22 -12.09 1.39 -3.42
N GLU A 23 -12.82 0.46 -2.79
CA GLU A 23 -12.39 -0.09 -1.51
C GLU A 23 -11.05 -0.83 -1.70
N PRO A 24 -10.02 -0.56 -0.87
CA PRO A 24 -8.74 -1.23 -1.04
C PRO A 24 -8.82 -2.72 -0.72
N ASP A 25 -8.35 -3.52 -1.67
CA ASP A 25 -7.97 -4.91 -1.44
C ASP A 25 -6.44 -5.06 -1.47
N PHE A 26 -5.96 -6.26 -1.15
CA PHE A 26 -4.54 -6.55 -1.13
C PHE A 26 -3.89 -6.41 -2.51
N SER A 27 -4.53 -6.92 -3.56
CA SER A 27 -4.02 -6.89 -4.94
C SER A 27 -3.77 -5.46 -5.43
N LEU A 28 -4.73 -4.56 -5.22
CA LEU A 28 -4.63 -3.16 -5.60
C LEU A 28 -3.53 -2.43 -4.83
N LEU A 29 -3.48 -2.62 -3.51
CA LEU A 29 -2.44 -2.06 -2.64
C LEU A 29 -1.05 -2.53 -3.07
N PHE A 30 -0.89 -3.85 -3.20
CA PHE A 30 0.38 -4.48 -3.54
C PHE A 30 0.85 -4.06 -4.94
N ARG A 31 -0.04 -4.04 -5.94
CA ARG A 31 0.29 -3.57 -7.29
C ARG A 31 0.75 -2.11 -7.29
N SER A 32 0.11 -1.26 -6.49
CA SER A 32 0.54 0.13 -6.35
C SER A 32 1.90 0.26 -5.67
N LEU A 33 2.17 -0.56 -4.66
CA LEU A 33 3.43 -0.58 -3.92
C LEU A 33 4.56 -1.10 -4.82
N LEU A 34 4.36 -2.24 -5.47
CA LEU A 34 5.35 -2.88 -6.31
C LEU A 34 5.74 -1.99 -7.49
N ARG A 35 4.78 -1.32 -8.14
CA ARG A 35 5.08 -0.33 -9.19
C ARG A 35 6.02 0.77 -8.68
N ARG A 36 5.80 1.24 -7.46
CA ARG A 36 6.62 2.28 -6.84
C ARG A 36 8.02 1.76 -6.48
N ILE A 37 8.13 0.56 -5.92
CA ILE A 37 9.41 -0.13 -5.65
C ILE A 37 10.21 -0.26 -6.93
N ALA A 38 9.59 -0.81 -7.98
CA ALA A 38 10.24 -0.98 -9.28
C ALA A 38 10.71 0.36 -9.86
N THR A 39 9.86 1.40 -9.78
CA THR A 39 10.19 2.73 -10.30
C THR A 39 11.37 3.38 -9.55
N LEU A 40 11.34 3.37 -8.21
CA LEU A 40 12.44 3.97 -7.44
C LEU A 40 13.73 3.16 -7.57
N GLY A 41 13.64 1.83 -7.54
CA GLY A 41 14.80 0.95 -7.71
C GLY A 41 15.46 1.14 -9.08
N HIS A 42 14.66 1.27 -10.13
CA HIS A 42 15.19 1.57 -11.46
C HIS A 42 15.85 2.95 -11.55
N LEU A 43 15.15 4.00 -11.11
CA LEU A 43 15.61 5.39 -11.28
C LEU A 43 16.79 5.77 -10.37
N HIS A 44 16.89 5.17 -9.19
CA HIS A 44 17.87 5.61 -8.17
C HIS A 44 18.92 4.56 -7.82
N CYS A 45 18.67 3.28 -8.11
CA CYS A 45 19.56 2.19 -7.73
C CYS A 45 20.06 1.37 -8.94
N GLY A 46 19.61 1.68 -10.16
CA GLY A 46 19.97 0.90 -11.36
C GLY A 46 19.43 -0.54 -11.34
N LEU A 47 18.43 -0.82 -10.48
CA LEU A 47 17.85 -2.16 -10.36
C LEU A 47 16.99 -2.48 -11.58
N ASP A 48 17.10 -3.72 -12.03
CA ASP A 48 16.29 -4.27 -13.12
C ASP A 48 15.26 -5.25 -12.56
N PHE A 49 13.99 -4.92 -12.76
CA PHE A 49 12.86 -5.74 -12.31
C PHE A 49 12.31 -6.65 -13.42
N ARG A 50 12.95 -6.73 -14.60
CA ARG A 50 12.50 -7.61 -15.70
C ARG A 50 12.42 -9.09 -15.34
N SER A 51 13.26 -9.55 -14.40
CA SER A 51 13.25 -10.92 -13.90
C SER A 51 12.19 -11.17 -12.81
N LEU A 52 11.52 -10.12 -12.31
CA LEU A 52 10.48 -10.28 -11.31
C LEU A 52 9.20 -10.77 -11.99
N ASP A 53 8.63 -11.86 -11.47
CA ASP A 53 7.35 -12.39 -11.95
C ASP A 53 6.17 -11.54 -11.45
N PHE A 54 5.94 -10.42 -12.11
CA PHE A 54 4.80 -9.54 -11.84
C PHE A 54 3.45 -10.25 -12.02
N GLY A 55 3.36 -11.20 -12.96
CA GLY A 55 2.14 -11.93 -13.25
C GLY A 55 1.78 -12.87 -12.11
N GLY A 56 2.72 -13.72 -11.70
CA GLY A 56 2.57 -14.64 -10.58
C GLY A 56 2.31 -13.90 -9.27
N LEU A 57 3.04 -12.82 -8.99
CA LEU A 57 2.77 -11.99 -7.81
C LEU A 57 1.39 -11.34 -7.84
N SER A 58 0.93 -10.86 -8.99
CA SER A 58 -0.41 -10.27 -9.11
C SER A 58 -1.50 -11.33 -8.85
N HIS A 59 -1.36 -12.52 -9.43
CA HIS A 59 -2.31 -13.61 -9.24
C HIS A 59 -2.29 -14.15 -7.80
N ALA A 60 -1.11 -14.26 -7.18
CA ALA A 60 -1.02 -14.65 -5.78
C ALA A 60 -1.65 -13.59 -4.85
N ALA A 61 -1.52 -12.29 -5.18
CA ALA A 61 -2.08 -11.20 -4.38
C ALA A 61 -3.61 -11.19 -4.38
N GLU A 62 -4.25 -11.69 -5.44
CA GLU A 62 -5.71 -11.86 -5.51
C GLU A 62 -6.24 -12.91 -4.52
N LYS A 63 -5.39 -13.82 -4.05
CA LYS A 63 -5.76 -14.87 -3.08
C LYS A 63 -5.70 -14.39 -1.63
N ILE A 64 -5.19 -13.19 -1.40
CA ILE A 64 -5.08 -12.62 -0.05
C ILE A 64 -6.38 -11.93 0.32
N GLY A 65 -7.01 -12.42 1.38
CA GLY A 65 -8.30 -11.92 1.85
C GLY A 65 -8.16 -10.70 2.76
N THR A 66 -9.11 -9.77 2.65
CA THR A 66 -9.29 -8.69 3.63
C THR A 66 -10.08 -9.24 4.83
N VAL A 67 -9.46 -9.28 6.01
CA VAL A 67 -10.08 -9.78 7.25
C VAL A 67 -10.89 -8.70 7.95
N THR A 68 -10.31 -7.50 8.07
CA THR A 68 -10.98 -6.33 8.66
C THR A 68 -10.51 -5.07 7.95
N SER A 69 -11.42 -4.11 7.77
CA SER A 69 -11.08 -2.77 7.29
C SER A 69 -11.75 -1.75 8.21
N LYS A 70 -10.92 -0.90 8.83
CA LYS A 70 -11.36 0.28 9.59
C LYS A 70 -10.88 1.56 8.89
N LEU A 71 -10.70 1.49 7.58
CA LEU A 71 -10.35 2.64 6.76
C LEU A 71 -11.52 3.61 6.69
N ARG A 72 -11.24 4.90 6.90
CA ARG A 72 -12.20 5.98 6.75
C ARG A 72 -11.72 6.95 5.70
N ARG A 73 -12.64 7.36 4.83
CA ARG A 73 -12.37 8.42 3.86
C ARG A 73 -12.33 9.76 4.58
N GLU A 74 -11.20 10.43 4.44
CA GLU A 74 -11.04 11.81 4.84
C GLU A 74 -11.00 12.69 3.59
N GLU A 75 -11.91 13.66 3.55
CA GLU A 75 -11.84 14.74 2.58
C GLU A 75 -10.89 15.81 3.09
N ALA A 76 -9.90 16.16 2.28
CA ALA A 76 -8.98 17.23 2.59
C ALA A 76 -8.61 17.98 1.32
N VAL A 77 -8.26 19.25 1.47
CA VAL A 77 -7.78 20.10 0.38
C VAL A 77 -6.44 20.72 0.75
N ARG A 78 -5.54 20.83 -0.23
CA ARG A 78 -4.29 21.58 -0.07
C ARG A 78 -4.27 22.76 -1.02
N TYR A 79 -3.93 23.94 -0.54
CA TYR A 79 -3.67 25.08 -1.41
C TYR A 79 -2.28 24.93 -2.07
N SER A 80 -2.21 25.07 -3.39
CA SER A 80 -0.97 25.04 -4.16
C SER A 80 -0.60 26.46 -4.54
N ASN A 81 0.43 27.03 -3.91
CA ASN A 81 0.91 28.37 -4.23
C ASN A 81 1.40 28.48 -5.68
N ARG A 82 2.04 27.43 -6.22
CA ARG A 82 2.53 27.41 -7.61
C ARG A 82 1.41 27.53 -8.64
N GLN A 83 0.25 26.92 -8.37
CA GLN A 83 -0.90 26.90 -9.30
C GLN A 83 -2.06 27.78 -8.81
N ARG A 84 -1.86 28.50 -7.69
CA ARG A 84 -2.86 29.29 -6.95
C ARG A 84 -4.24 28.64 -6.81
N ARG A 85 -4.29 27.31 -6.61
CA ARG A 85 -5.56 26.54 -6.54
C ARG A 85 -5.61 25.56 -5.38
N ARG A 86 -6.83 25.28 -4.91
CA ARG A 86 -7.11 24.16 -3.99
C ARG A 86 -7.05 22.85 -4.76
N MET A 87 -6.29 21.89 -4.24
CA MET A 87 -6.13 20.56 -4.82
C MET A 87 -6.72 19.51 -3.88
N PRO A 88 -7.41 18.47 -4.41
CA PRO A 88 -7.84 17.34 -3.61
C PRO A 88 -6.64 16.66 -2.93
N PHE A 89 -6.70 16.55 -1.62
CA PHE A 89 -5.65 15.98 -0.76
C PHE A 89 -6.20 14.97 0.26
N GLY A 90 -7.44 14.55 0.04
CA GLY A 90 -8.10 13.47 0.77
C GLY A 90 -7.58 12.08 0.40
N GLY A 91 -8.08 11.08 1.10
CA GLY A 91 -7.68 9.68 0.98
C GLY A 91 -8.31 8.84 2.09
N LEU A 92 -7.79 7.64 2.31
CA LEU A 92 -8.23 6.71 3.36
C LEU A 92 -7.24 6.75 4.54
N LEU A 93 -7.72 6.81 5.76
CA LEU A 93 -6.91 6.72 6.98
C LEU A 93 -7.47 5.63 7.91
N GLY A 94 -6.61 4.99 8.69
CA GLY A 94 -6.98 3.91 9.60
C GLY A 94 -6.15 2.65 9.37
N GLU A 95 -6.76 1.49 9.59
CA GLU A 95 -6.08 0.20 9.47
C GLU A 95 -6.88 -0.80 8.62
N ILE A 96 -6.15 -1.69 7.95
CA ILE A 96 -6.72 -2.80 7.18
C ILE A 96 -5.88 -4.06 7.43
N THR A 97 -6.54 -5.18 7.65
CA THR A 97 -5.91 -6.47 7.97
C THR A 97 -6.12 -7.44 6.83
N PHE A 98 -5.04 -8.12 6.45
CA PHE A 98 -5.00 -9.13 5.39
C PHE A 98 -4.58 -10.48 5.94
N ALA A 99 -5.10 -11.57 5.37
CA ALA A 99 -4.72 -12.93 5.70
C ALA A 99 -4.59 -13.81 4.43
N GLY A 100 -3.71 -14.80 4.51
CA GLY A 100 -3.35 -15.71 3.41
C GLY A 100 -1.84 -15.98 3.40
N ASP A 101 -1.33 -16.52 2.30
CA ASP A 101 0.12 -16.70 2.14
C ASP A 101 0.81 -15.36 1.83
N LEU A 102 1.22 -14.68 2.90
CA LEU A 102 1.89 -13.37 2.81
C LEU A 102 3.39 -13.49 2.46
N SER A 103 3.94 -14.70 2.42
CA SER A 103 5.38 -14.94 2.27
C SER A 103 5.99 -14.28 1.02
N PRO A 104 5.36 -14.37 -0.18
CA PRO A 104 5.91 -13.75 -1.39
C PRO A 104 5.93 -12.22 -1.35
N PHE A 105 5.07 -11.61 -0.53
CA PHE A 105 4.86 -10.16 -0.48
C PHE A 105 5.64 -9.49 0.63
N TRP A 106 6.03 -10.27 1.65
CA TRP A 106 6.56 -9.78 2.91
C TRP A 106 7.71 -8.76 2.77
N PRO A 107 8.75 -9.00 1.94
CA PRO A 107 9.85 -8.05 1.78
C PRO A 107 9.38 -6.70 1.21
N PHE A 108 8.44 -6.73 0.26
CA PHE A 108 7.88 -5.52 -0.34
C PHE A 108 7.02 -4.76 0.67
N MET A 109 6.22 -5.47 1.48
CA MET A 109 5.37 -4.87 2.50
C MET A 109 6.18 -4.11 3.55
N LEU A 110 7.31 -4.66 3.99
CA LEU A 110 8.22 -3.97 4.91
C LEU A 110 8.90 -2.78 4.25
N LEU A 111 9.33 -2.92 3.00
CA LEU A 111 9.93 -1.80 2.26
C LEU A 111 8.93 -0.65 2.06
N GLY A 112 7.64 -0.96 1.92
CA GLY A 112 6.58 0.03 1.78
C GLY A 112 6.36 0.91 3.01
N GLU A 113 6.82 0.53 4.20
CA GLU A 113 6.79 1.42 5.38
C GLU A 113 7.62 2.69 5.14
N TRP A 114 8.80 2.51 4.55
CA TRP A 114 9.75 3.57 4.21
C TRP A 114 9.36 4.28 2.92
N MET A 115 8.87 3.51 1.96
CA MET A 115 8.59 4.02 0.63
C MET A 115 7.23 4.68 0.52
N HIS A 116 6.27 4.35 1.39
CA HIS A 116 4.85 4.67 1.25
C HIS A 116 4.20 4.01 0.02
N VAL A 117 2.87 4.02 -0.04
CA VAL A 117 2.08 3.41 -1.13
C VAL A 117 1.00 4.34 -1.68
N GLY A 118 0.62 4.16 -2.94
CA GLY A 118 -0.44 4.94 -3.58
C GLY A 118 0.06 6.24 -4.23
N LYS A 119 -0.85 7.21 -4.38
CA LYS A 119 -0.57 8.51 -5.01
C LYS A 119 -0.09 9.53 -3.99
N LYS A 120 0.60 10.58 -4.49
CA LYS A 120 1.08 11.72 -3.70
C LYS A 120 2.04 11.32 -2.57
N THR A 121 2.75 10.20 -2.72
CA THR A 121 3.75 9.72 -1.76
C THR A 121 4.90 10.71 -1.56
N SER A 122 5.32 11.43 -2.60
CA SER A 122 6.29 12.55 -2.49
C SER A 122 5.77 13.74 -1.66
N PHE A 123 4.46 13.80 -1.39
CA PHE A 123 3.85 14.77 -0.47
C PHE A 123 3.54 14.14 0.91
N GLY A 124 4.10 12.96 1.20
CA GLY A 124 3.97 12.28 2.48
C GLY A 124 2.74 11.38 2.64
N LEU A 125 1.90 11.20 1.61
CA LEU A 125 0.73 10.32 1.68
C LEU A 125 1.13 8.84 1.62
N GLY A 126 0.24 7.98 2.13
CA GLY A 126 0.35 6.53 2.05
C GLY A 126 1.42 5.91 2.94
N ARG A 127 1.88 6.62 3.98
CA ARG A 127 2.79 6.06 4.98
C ARG A 127 2.02 5.08 5.84
N TYR A 128 2.57 3.90 6.06
CA TYR A 128 2.02 2.92 6.97
C TYR A 128 3.13 2.24 7.75
N PHE A 129 2.75 1.45 8.76
CA PHE A 129 3.58 0.41 9.33
C PHE A 129 2.81 -0.91 9.39
N VAL A 130 3.53 -2.02 9.39
CA VAL A 130 2.99 -3.37 9.43
C VAL A 130 2.94 -3.85 10.88
N LYS A 131 1.78 -4.33 11.30
CA LYS A 131 1.62 -5.10 12.54
C LYS A 131 1.44 -6.56 12.19
N THR A 132 2.11 -7.43 12.92
CA THR A 132 1.90 -8.88 12.83
C THR A 132 1.18 -9.37 14.07
N ALA A 133 0.24 -10.29 13.89
CA ALA A 133 -0.17 -11.17 14.97
C ALA A 133 0.71 -12.42 14.91
N HIS A 134 1.42 -12.73 16.00
CA HIS A 134 1.94 -14.07 16.19
C HIS A 134 0.81 -14.89 16.78
N GLY A 135 0.52 -16.06 16.20
CA GLY A 135 -0.43 -16.99 16.78
C GLY A 135 -0.07 -17.20 18.26
N ARG A 136 -1.07 -17.09 19.15
CA ARG A 136 -0.91 -17.58 20.52
C ARG A 136 -0.61 -19.07 20.41
N GLU A 137 0.63 -19.47 20.71
CA GLU A 137 0.86 -20.83 21.19
C GLU A 137 0.07 -20.98 22.49
N GLY A 138 -1.00 -21.77 22.42
CA GLY A 138 -1.74 -22.21 23.60
C GLY A 138 -0.83 -23.10 24.44
N GLY A 139 -0.89 -22.91 25.76
CA GLY A 139 -0.26 -23.79 26.74
C GLY A 139 -0.97 -25.12 26.91
#